data_AF-A0AAJ2PZ92-F1
#
_entry.id   AF-A0AAJ2PZ92-F1
#
_cell.length_a   1.000
_cell.length_b   1.000
_cell.length_c   1.000
_cell.angle_alpha   90.00
_cell.angle_beta   90.00
_cell.angle_gamma   90.00
#
_symmetry.space_group_name_H-M   'P 1'
#
loop_
_entity.id
_entity.type
_entity.pdbx_description
1 polymer ?
#
loop_
_entity_poly.entity_id
_entity_poly.type
_entity_poly.pdbx_seq_one_letter_code
_entity_poly.pdbx_strand_id
1 'polypeptide(L)'
;MPEKNIDFGRFGARGIKGSDAVARKLDELAGGIATPVTAKRGWMARLHYLTKSPQTLKAAQDAGLTVTHRTLKAWLEGERRPSKANLERIDQVYRTVRRHNVARHLLRRLNRDGRGTRVEIHPLNQSQVPQPLQRVVEYRTMNVRRWDRIVGSWAAGDHQSLDAAWQDTIVDLGSQWGQYEYVTNVGFAA
;
A
#
# COMPACT_ATOMS: atom_id res chain seq x y z
N MET A 1 -28.00 4.74 5.25
CA MET A 1 -26.55 4.71 4.91
C MET A 1 -25.89 3.80 5.93
N PRO A 2 -25.04 2.81 5.58
CA PRO A 2 -24.29 2.10 6.61
C PRO A 2 -23.40 3.12 7.30
N GLU A 3 -23.62 3.33 8.60
CA GLU A 3 -22.84 4.24 9.41
C GLU A 3 -21.39 3.73 9.44
N LYS A 4 -20.42 4.63 9.23
CA LYS A 4 -19.00 4.32 9.42
C LYS A 4 -18.81 3.70 10.80
N ASN A 5 -17.91 2.74 10.93
CA ASN A 5 -17.73 2.03 12.20
C ASN A 5 -16.91 2.90 13.18
N ILE A 6 -17.61 3.74 13.95
CA ILE A 6 -17.01 4.73 14.87
C ILE A 6 -16.24 4.04 16.02
N ASP A 7 -16.68 2.84 16.44
CA ASP A 7 -16.16 2.09 17.60
C ASP A 7 -15.47 0.77 17.19
N PHE A 8 -14.72 0.75 16.08
CA PHE A 8 -14.04 -0.48 15.65
C PHE A 8 -13.12 -1.05 16.74
N GLY A 9 -13.27 -2.35 17.02
CA GLY A 9 -12.47 -3.07 18.01
C GLY A 9 -13.00 -3.02 19.44
N ARG A 10 -14.06 -2.26 19.74
CA ARG A 10 -14.66 -2.14 21.09
C ARG A 10 -14.93 -3.49 21.78
N PHE A 11 -15.36 -4.49 21.01
CA PHE A 11 -15.65 -5.84 21.52
C PHE A 11 -14.57 -6.87 21.18
N GLY A 12 -13.35 -6.45 20.83
CA GLY A 12 -12.24 -7.37 20.52
C GLY A 12 -12.14 -7.79 19.04
N ALA A 13 -12.96 -7.21 18.16
CA ALA A 13 -12.82 -7.36 16.71
C ALA A 13 -11.41 -6.92 16.24
N ARG A 14 -10.78 -7.69 15.34
CA ARG A 14 -9.45 -7.39 14.80
C ARG A 14 -9.46 -7.32 13.27
N GLY A 15 -8.71 -6.38 12.73
CA GLY A 15 -8.62 -6.13 11.30
C GLY A 15 -7.87 -4.84 11.01
N ILE A 16 -7.70 -4.54 9.73
CA ILE A 16 -7.14 -3.31 9.20
C ILE A 16 -8.16 -2.65 8.29
N LYS A 17 -8.03 -1.34 8.03
CA LYS A 17 -8.88 -0.70 7.01
C LYS A 17 -8.74 -1.41 5.67
N GLY A 18 -9.83 -1.55 4.94
CA GLY A 18 -9.83 -2.15 3.60
C GLY A 18 -8.86 -1.45 2.64
N SER A 19 -8.78 -0.12 2.71
CA SER A 19 -7.86 0.70 1.92
C SER A 19 -6.38 0.40 2.24
N ASP A 20 -6.04 0.16 3.50
CA ASP A 20 -4.70 -0.26 3.91
C ASP A 20 -4.37 -1.67 3.40
N ALA A 21 -5.34 -2.60 3.43
CA ALA A 21 -5.18 -3.93 2.86
C ALA A 21 -4.93 -3.87 1.34
N VAL A 22 -5.68 -3.03 0.63
CA VAL A 22 -5.48 -2.73 -0.79
C VAL A 22 -4.09 -2.14 -1.04
N ALA A 23 -3.66 -1.16 -0.25
CA ALA A 23 -2.33 -0.55 -0.37
C ALA A 23 -1.21 -1.59 -0.23
N ARG A 24 -1.32 -2.48 0.76
CA ARG A 24 -0.37 -3.59 0.96
C ARG A 24 -0.36 -4.52 -0.24
N LYS A 25 -1.53 -4.87 -0.79
CA LYS A 25 -1.59 -5.75 -1.96
C LYS A 25 -1.00 -5.10 -3.21
N LEU A 26 -1.20 -3.80 -3.40
CA LEU A 26 -0.56 -3.03 -4.46
C LEU A 26 0.97 -2.98 -4.27
N ASP A 27 1.47 -2.84 -3.05
CA ASP A 27 2.91 -2.92 -2.75
C ASP A 27 3.49 -4.30 -3.07
N GLU A 28 2.77 -5.38 -2.76
CA GLU A 28 3.17 -6.75 -3.13
C GLU A 28 3.24 -6.93 -4.65
N LEU A 29 2.20 -6.50 -5.38
CA LEU A 29 2.16 -6.59 -6.84
C LEU A 29 3.18 -5.70 -7.52
N ALA A 30 3.46 -4.55 -6.92
CA ALA A 30 4.57 -3.71 -7.33
C ALA A 30 5.88 -4.49 -7.19
N GLY A 31 6.06 -5.23 -6.08
CA GLY A 31 7.31 -5.93 -5.75
C GLY A 31 8.41 -4.97 -5.29
N GLY A 32 9.67 -5.40 -5.38
CA GLY A 32 10.81 -4.53 -5.05
C GLY A 32 11.99 -5.27 -4.46
N ILE A 33 12.85 -4.53 -3.77
CA ILE A 33 14.03 -5.08 -3.12
C ILE A 33 13.62 -5.82 -1.84
N ALA A 34 13.64 -7.15 -1.91
CA ALA A 34 13.29 -8.05 -0.81
C ALA A 34 14.27 -7.96 0.38
N THR A 35 15.54 -7.65 0.11
CA THR A 35 16.54 -7.51 1.17
C THR A 35 16.16 -6.34 2.09
N PRO A 36 16.10 -6.54 3.43
CA PRO A 36 15.75 -5.48 4.37
C PRO A 36 16.69 -4.28 4.26
N VAL A 37 16.13 -3.07 4.40
CA VAL A 37 16.93 -1.82 4.36
C VAL A 37 18.01 -1.79 5.45
N THR A 38 17.83 -2.52 6.55
CA THR A 38 18.82 -2.59 7.64
C THR A 38 20.11 -3.32 7.26
N ALA A 39 20.07 -4.17 6.22
CA ALA A 39 21.24 -4.88 5.69
C ALA A 39 21.99 -4.02 4.66
N LYS A 40 23.32 -4.13 4.61
CA LYS A 40 24.20 -3.37 3.69
C LYS A 40 23.70 -3.43 2.24
N ARG A 41 23.48 -4.65 1.74
CA ARG A 41 22.93 -4.90 0.40
C ARG A 41 21.57 -4.23 0.17
N GLY A 42 20.71 -4.19 1.19
CA GLY A 42 19.35 -3.70 1.06
C GLY A 42 19.25 -2.19 0.91
N TRP A 43 19.96 -1.41 1.73
CA TRP A 43 19.98 0.04 1.57
C TRP A 43 20.83 0.48 0.38
N MET A 44 21.94 -0.20 0.06
CA MET A 44 22.74 0.13 -1.13
C MET A 44 21.92 -0.07 -2.42
N ALA A 45 21.20 -1.19 -2.55
CA ALA A 45 20.37 -1.43 -3.73
C ALA A 45 19.28 -0.36 -3.91
N ARG A 46 18.71 0.15 -2.81
CA ARG A 46 17.73 1.24 -2.84
C ARG A 46 18.38 2.55 -3.28
N LEU A 47 19.54 2.89 -2.73
CA LEU A 47 20.29 4.06 -3.17
C LEU A 47 20.64 3.97 -4.66
N HIS A 48 21.18 2.85 -5.13
CA HIS A 48 21.45 2.67 -6.56
C HIS A 48 20.21 2.82 -7.44
N TYR A 49 19.06 2.33 -6.99
CA TYR A 49 17.79 2.56 -7.70
C TYR A 49 17.46 4.06 -7.76
N LEU A 50 17.53 4.74 -6.62
CA LEU A 50 17.21 6.16 -6.49
C LEU A 50 18.19 7.08 -7.23
N THR A 51 19.45 6.65 -7.40
CA THR A 51 20.49 7.44 -8.05
C THR A 51 20.83 6.94 -9.46
N LYS A 52 19.99 6.07 -10.05
CA LYS A 52 20.26 5.47 -11.37
C LYS A 52 20.37 6.50 -12.50
N SER A 53 19.61 7.60 -12.41
CA SER A 53 19.61 8.68 -13.39
C SER A 53 19.36 10.03 -12.72
N PRO A 54 19.69 11.16 -13.39
CA PRO A 54 19.39 12.50 -12.85
C PRO A 54 17.90 12.70 -12.55
N GLN A 55 17.02 12.16 -13.40
CA GLN A 55 15.58 12.24 -13.20
C GLN A 55 15.11 11.46 -11.96
N THR A 56 15.61 10.23 -11.77
CA THR A 56 15.25 9.43 -10.58
C THR A 56 15.82 10.06 -9.31
N LEU A 57 17.03 10.62 -9.38
CA LEU A 57 17.64 11.33 -8.26
C LEU A 57 16.80 12.56 -7.88
N LYS A 58 16.33 13.32 -8.87
CA LYS A 58 15.45 14.47 -8.64
C LYS A 58 14.13 14.03 -7.98
N ALA A 59 13.50 12.97 -8.50
CA ALA A 59 12.30 12.40 -7.88
C ALA A 59 12.55 11.91 -6.44
N ALA A 60 13.73 11.34 -6.17
CA ALA A 60 14.13 10.91 -4.83
C ALA A 60 14.27 12.10 -3.88
N GLN A 61 14.87 13.20 -4.34
CA GLN A 61 15.01 14.45 -3.58
C GLN A 61 13.64 15.08 -3.30
N ASP A 62 12.78 15.16 -4.31
CA ASP A 62 11.41 15.68 -4.18
C ASP A 62 10.57 14.82 -3.21
N ALA A 63 10.85 13.51 -3.15
CA ALA A 63 10.25 12.58 -2.18
C ALA A 63 10.92 12.60 -0.80
N GLY A 64 11.94 13.44 -0.57
CA GLY A 64 12.53 13.68 0.75
C GLY A 64 13.92 13.08 0.99
N LEU A 65 14.69 12.68 -0.03
CA LEU A 65 16.11 12.34 0.12
C LEU A 65 16.94 13.63 0.26
N THR A 66 17.03 14.15 1.49
CA THR A 66 17.58 15.48 1.79
C THR A 66 19.07 15.51 2.18
N VAL A 67 19.82 14.43 1.97
CA VAL A 67 21.23 14.35 2.38
C VAL A 67 22.17 15.07 1.41
N THR A 68 23.33 15.53 1.91
CA THR A 68 24.35 16.17 1.07
C THR A 68 24.91 15.20 0.02
N HIS A 69 25.38 15.72 -1.11
CA HIS A 69 26.03 14.91 -2.14
C HIS A 69 27.23 14.10 -1.60
N ARG A 70 28.02 14.70 -0.70
CA ARG A 70 29.15 14.02 -0.04
C ARG A 70 28.68 12.83 0.80
N THR A 71 27.61 13.01 1.57
CA THR A 71 27.02 11.93 2.39
C THR A 71 26.48 10.82 1.51
N LEU A 72 25.75 11.18 0.45
CA LEU A 72 25.20 10.21 -0.51
C LEU A 72 26.31 9.40 -1.20
N LYS A 73 27.40 10.07 -1.62
CA LYS A 73 28.57 9.43 -2.21
C LYS A 73 29.21 8.43 -1.25
N ALA A 74 29.49 8.82 -0.01
CA ALA A 74 30.07 7.95 1.01
C ALA A 74 29.20 6.72 1.34
N TRP A 75 27.87 6.84 1.23
CA TRP A 75 26.97 5.69 1.34
C TRP A 75 27.05 4.78 0.12
N LEU A 76 27.00 5.33 -1.10
CA LEU A 76 27.08 4.56 -2.35
C LEU A 76 28.41 3.79 -2.47
N GLU A 77 29.51 4.37 -1.99
CA GLU A 77 30.84 3.73 -1.94
C GLU A 77 30.96 2.73 -0.77
N GLY A 78 29.98 2.71 0.14
CA GLY A 78 29.94 1.80 1.28
C GLY A 78 30.93 2.14 2.40
N GLU A 79 31.55 3.33 2.35
CA GLU A 79 32.47 3.86 3.36
C GLU A 79 31.76 4.19 4.68
N ARG A 80 30.48 4.54 4.62
CA ARG A 80 29.67 4.89 5.80
C ARG A 80 28.32 4.18 5.77
N ARG A 81 27.87 3.78 6.96
CA ARG A 81 26.52 3.25 7.17
C ARG A 81 25.53 4.38 7.47
N PRO A 82 24.34 4.41 6.84
CA PRO A 82 23.28 5.33 7.24
C PRO A 82 22.78 5.03 8.67
N SER A 83 22.39 6.08 9.41
CA SER A 83 21.72 5.94 10.70
C SER A 83 20.33 5.29 10.55
N LYS A 84 19.74 4.80 11.65
CA LYS A 84 18.39 4.20 11.64
C LYS A 84 17.35 5.12 10.97
N ALA A 85 17.30 6.39 11.36
CA ALA A 85 16.39 7.38 10.77
C ALA A 85 16.64 7.59 9.26
N ASN A 86 17.90 7.52 8.82
CA ASN A 86 18.22 7.61 7.40
C ASN A 86 17.87 6.32 6.64
N LEU A 87 18.00 5.14 7.25
CA LEU A 87 17.55 3.88 6.64
C LEU A 87 16.03 3.90 6.42
N GLU A 88 15.27 4.35 7.41
CA GLU A 88 13.81 4.50 7.30
C GLU A 88 13.44 5.49 6.18
N ARG A 89 14.14 6.64 6.11
CA ARG A 89 13.97 7.62 5.03
C ARG A 89 14.31 7.05 3.65
N ILE A 90 15.42 6.32 3.52
CA ILE A 90 15.82 5.67 2.26
C ILE A 90 14.74 4.66 1.82
N ASP A 91 14.22 3.84 2.73
CA ASP A 91 13.16 2.88 2.40
C ASP A 91 11.88 3.58 1.98
N GLN A 92 11.47 4.63 2.69
CA GLN A 92 10.28 5.40 2.36
C GLN A 92 10.40 6.08 0.99
N VAL A 93 11.49 6.79 0.73
CA VAL A 93 11.74 7.45 -0.57
C VAL A 93 11.77 6.41 -1.70
N TYR A 94 12.45 5.28 -1.48
CA TYR A 94 12.48 4.18 -2.44
C TYR A 94 11.07 3.69 -2.78
N ARG A 95 10.23 3.43 -1.78
CA ARG A 95 8.85 3.00 -2.01
C ARG A 95 8.09 4.06 -2.79
N THR A 96 8.12 5.32 -2.38
CA THR A 96 7.42 6.42 -3.08
C THR A 96 7.79 6.52 -4.56
N VAL A 97 9.09 6.60 -4.87
CA VAL A 97 9.57 6.72 -6.25
C VAL A 97 9.20 5.47 -7.05
N ARG A 98 9.32 4.30 -6.44
CA ARG A 98 8.99 3.04 -7.11
C ARG A 98 7.50 2.93 -7.41
N ARG A 99 6.62 3.30 -6.49
CA ARG A 99 5.16 3.29 -6.70
C ARG A 99 4.79 4.15 -7.91
N HIS A 100 5.32 5.38 -7.98
CA HIS A 100 5.12 6.26 -9.14
C HIS A 100 5.58 5.61 -10.45
N ASN A 101 6.79 5.03 -10.46
CA ASN A 101 7.36 4.43 -11.66
C ASN A 101 6.58 3.22 -12.18
N VAL A 102 6.00 2.41 -11.29
CA VAL A 102 5.25 1.20 -11.68
C VAL A 102 3.75 1.44 -11.87
N ALA A 103 3.21 2.55 -11.38
CA ALA A 103 1.77 2.84 -11.36
C ALA A 103 1.11 2.65 -12.72
N ARG A 104 1.70 3.18 -13.80
CA ARG A 104 1.15 3.06 -15.16
C ARG A 104 1.04 1.61 -15.63
N HIS A 105 2.06 0.79 -15.34
CA HIS A 105 2.05 -0.63 -15.72
C HIS A 105 1.07 -1.42 -14.86
N LEU A 106 1.06 -1.17 -13.55
CA LEU A 106 0.16 -1.82 -12.61
C LEU A 106 -1.30 -1.51 -12.95
N LEU A 107 -1.62 -0.25 -13.26
CA LEU A 107 -2.95 0.17 -13.69
C LEU A 107 -3.43 -0.59 -14.94
N ARG A 108 -2.57 -0.71 -15.96
CA ARG A 108 -2.89 -1.49 -17.17
C ARG A 108 -3.20 -2.95 -16.83
N ARG A 109 -2.37 -3.57 -16.00
CA ARG A 109 -2.55 -4.96 -15.56
C ARG A 109 -3.88 -5.14 -14.83
N LEU A 110 -4.20 -4.25 -13.89
CA LEU A 110 -5.41 -4.33 -13.07
C LEU A 110 -6.70 -4.05 -13.85
N ASN A 111 -6.66 -3.11 -14.81
CA ASN A 111 -7.81 -2.82 -15.66
C ASN A 111 -8.09 -3.95 -16.67
N ARG A 112 -7.08 -4.74 -17.07
CA ARG A 112 -7.21 -5.93 -17.93
C ARG A 112 -8.14 -5.69 -19.13
N ASP A 113 -7.84 -4.66 -19.92
CA ASP A 113 -8.63 -4.24 -21.09
C ASP A 113 -10.12 -3.99 -20.76
N GLY A 114 -10.40 -3.43 -19.59
CA GLY A 114 -11.76 -3.12 -19.12
C GLY A 114 -12.47 -4.29 -18.43
N ARG A 115 -11.92 -5.51 -18.48
CA ARG A 115 -12.46 -6.65 -17.73
C ARG A 115 -12.35 -6.43 -16.23
N GLY A 116 -11.34 -5.69 -15.78
CA GLY A 116 -11.03 -5.46 -14.38
C GLY A 116 -10.37 -6.66 -13.72
N THR A 117 -10.25 -6.56 -12.40
CA THR A 117 -9.62 -7.55 -11.53
C THR A 117 -10.64 -8.04 -10.53
N ARG A 118 -10.72 -9.38 -10.34
CA ARG A 118 -11.50 -9.96 -9.26
C ARG A 118 -10.77 -9.70 -7.94
N VAL A 119 -11.47 -9.04 -7.03
CA VAL A 119 -11.00 -8.71 -5.69
C VAL A 119 -11.78 -9.55 -4.68
N GLU A 120 -11.03 -10.12 -3.76
CA GLU A 120 -11.48 -10.97 -2.67
C GLU A 120 -11.35 -10.19 -1.37
N ILE A 121 -12.41 -10.20 -0.56
CA ILE A 121 -12.50 -9.39 0.65
C ILE A 121 -12.78 -10.34 1.81
N HIS A 122 -11.78 -10.48 2.68
CA HIS A 122 -11.88 -11.34 3.85
C HIS A 122 -12.40 -10.53 5.03
N PRO A 123 -13.48 -10.97 5.70
CA PRO A 123 -14.07 -10.21 6.79
C PRO A 123 -13.09 -10.01 7.95
N LEU A 124 -13.36 -9.03 8.79
CA LEU A 124 -12.67 -8.84 10.06
C LEU A 124 -12.73 -10.09 10.93
N ASN A 125 -11.74 -10.26 11.81
CA ASN A 125 -11.65 -11.39 12.72
C ASN A 125 -12.46 -11.12 13.99
N GLN A 126 -13.39 -12.02 14.30
CA GLN A 126 -14.26 -11.96 15.49
C GLN A 126 -13.93 -13.03 16.54
N SER A 127 -12.80 -13.73 16.45
CA SER A 127 -12.46 -14.83 17.38
C SER A 127 -12.27 -14.39 18.84
N GLN A 128 -12.13 -13.09 19.09
CA GLN A 128 -12.02 -12.49 20.42
C GLN A 128 -13.29 -11.71 20.82
N VAL A 129 -14.32 -11.73 19.96
CA VAL A 129 -15.60 -11.10 20.23
C VAL A 129 -16.47 -12.06 21.03
N PRO A 130 -17.12 -11.62 22.13
CA PRO A 130 -18.07 -12.45 22.87
C PRO A 130 -19.15 -13.03 21.95
N GLN A 131 -19.43 -14.34 22.08
CA GLN A 131 -20.32 -15.08 21.18
C GLN A 131 -21.69 -14.40 20.90
N PRO A 132 -22.38 -13.77 21.89
CA PRO A 132 -23.66 -13.08 21.62
C PRO A 132 -23.53 -11.86 20.69
N LEU A 133 -22.34 -11.27 20.62
CA LEU A 133 -22.03 -10.08 19.84
C LEU A 133 -21.44 -10.42 18.47
N GLN A 134 -21.07 -11.68 18.23
CA GLN A 134 -20.57 -12.10 16.92
C GLN A 134 -21.67 -11.98 15.87
N ARG A 135 -21.25 -11.66 14.64
CA ARG A 135 -22.12 -11.59 13.46
C ARG A 135 -21.55 -12.48 12.37
N VAL A 136 -22.44 -13.14 11.63
CA VAL A 136 -22.04 -13.85 10.42
C VAL A 136 -21.72 -12.80 9.36
N VAL A 137 -20.43 -12.65 9.05
CA VAL A 137 -19.93 -11.79 7.98
C VAL A 137 -19.21 -12.70 6.99
N GLU A 138 -19.72 -12.77 5.77
CA GLU A 138 -19.24 -13.72 4.77
C GLU A 138 -17.97 -13.22 4.08
N TYR A 139 -17.23 -14.16 3.50
CA TYR A 139 -16.25 -13.83 2.48
C TYR A 139 -16.95 -13.26 1.24
N ARG A 140 -16.42 -12.17 0.66
CA ARG A 140 -16.99 -11.54 -0.53
C ARG A 140 -16.00 -11.48 -1.66
N THR A 141 -16.54 -11.47 -2.87
CA THR A 141 -15.77 -11.13 -4.06
C THR A 141 -16.51 -10.09 -4.87
N MET A 142 -15.77 -9.22 -5.53
CA MET A 142 -16.29 -8.26 -6.50
C MET A 142 -15.30 -8.06 -7.62
N ASN A 143 -15.75 -7.51 -8.74
CA ASN A 143 -14.86 -7.20 -9.85
C ASN A 143 -14.64 -5.70 -9.98
N VAL A 144 -13.43 -5.26 -9.66
CA VAL A 144 -13.05 -3.84 -9.69
C VAL A 144 -12.56 -3.47 -11.08
N ARG A 145 -13.23 -2.50 -11.69
CA ARG A 145 -12.93 -2.00 -13.05
C ARG A 145 -12.39 -0.56 -13.09
N ARG A 146 -12.48 0.16 -11.96
CA ARG A 146 -12.07 1.57 -11.85
C ARG A 146 -10.85 1.66 -10.94
N TRP A 147 -9.68 1.26 -11.46
CA TRP A 147 -8.44 1.25 -10.68
C TRP A 147 -7.71 2.60 -10.66
N ASP A 148 -8.04 3.51 -11.57
CA ASP A 148 -7.31 4.74 -11.83
C ASP A 148 -7.11 5.60 -10.58
N ARG A 149 -8.20 5.87 -9.83
CA ARG A 149 -8.14 6.67 -8.60
C ARG A 149 -7.43 5.93 -7.46
N ILE A 150 -7.64 4.62 -7.36
CA ILE A 150 -6.99 3.77 -6.33
C ILE A 150 -5.48 3.76 -6.55
N VAL A 151 -5.02 3.39 -7.76
CA VAL A 151 -3.60 3.30 -8.10
C VAL A 151 -2.96 4.68 -8.08
N GLY A 152 -3.65 5.72 -8.56
CA GLY A 152 -3.17 7.10 -8.49
C GLY A 152 -2.91 7.57 -7.05
N SER A 153 -3.87 7.35 -6.15
CA SER A 153 -3.74 7.73 -4.73
C SER A 153 -2.65 6.91 -4.02
N TRP A 154 -2.60 5.59 -4.28
CA TRP A 154 -1.54 4.72 -3.78
C TRP A 154 -0.15 5.17 -4.24
N ALA A 155 -0.02 5.53 -5.53
CA ALA A 155 1.23 5.99 -6.10
C ALA A 155 1.70 7.29 -5.44
N ALA A 156 0.78 8.25 -5.25
CA ALA A 156 1.04 9.52 -4.58
C ALA A 156 1.34 9.38 -3.07
N GLY A 157 1.04 8.23 -2.46
CA GLY A 157 1.11 8.08 -1.00
C GLY A 157 -0.02 8.81 -0.27
N ASP A 158 -1.08 9.19 -0.98
CA ASP A 158 -2.24 9.87 -0.42
C ASP A 158 -3.20 8.84 0.18
N HIS A 159 -3.00 8.56 1.47
CA HIS A 159 -3.81 7.60 2.22
C HIS A 159 -5.28 8.02 2.31
N GLN A 160 -5.58 9.32 2.39
CA GLN A 160 -6.96 9.81 2.51
C GLN A 160 -7.70 9.64 1.19
N SER A 161 -7.09 10.02 0.07
CA SER A 161 -7.68 9.81 -1.25
C SER A 161 -7.80 8.33 -1.59
N LEU A 162 -6.86 7.50 -1.13
CA LEU A 162 -6.94 6.05 -1.28
C LEU A 162 -8.12 5.47 -0.49
N ASP A 163 -8.32 5.91 0.76
CA ASP A 163 -9.45 5.51 1.60
C ASP A 163 -10.78 5.87 0.94
N ALA A 164 -10.91 7.11 0.46
CA ALA A 164 -12.10 7.56 -0.25
C ALA A 164 -12.33 6.77 -1.55
N ALA A 165 -11.30 6.56 -2.37
CA ALA A 165 -11.41 5.82 -3.62
C ALA A 165 -11.80 4.34 -3.40
N TRP A 166 -11.26 3.73 -2.34
CA TRP A 166 -11.64 2.38 -1.96
C TRP A 166 -13.08 2.33 -1.42
N GLN A 167 -13.48 3.30 -0.60
CA GLN A 167 -14.85 3.40 -0.10
C GLN A 167 -15.86 3.53 -1.24
N ASP A 168 -15.59 4.38 -2.23
CA ASP A 168 -16.45 4.53 -3.42
C ASP A 168 -16.54 3.23 -4.25
N THR A 169 -15.52 2.37 -4.17
CA THR A 169 -15.48 1.07 -4.85
C THR A 169 -16.24 0.00 -4.07
N ILE A 170 -16.05 -0.07 -2.75
CA ILE A 170 -16.62 -1.14 -1.93
C ILE A 170 -18.14 -1.00 -1.76
N VAL A 171 -18.70 0.21 -1.96
CA VAL A 171 -20.14 0.45 -2.02
C VAL A 171 -20.82 -0.41 -3.08
N ASP A 172 -20.12 -0.81 -4.15
CA ASP A 172 -20.63 -1.72 -5.18
C ASP A 172 -20.94 -3.14 -4.62
N LEU A 173 -20.55 -3.47 -3.37
CA LEU A 173 -21.00 -4.69 -2.66
C LEU A 173 -22.49 -4.64 -2.24
N GLY A 174 -23.13 -3.48 -2.30
CA GLY A 174 -24.51 -3.27 -1.85
C GLY A 174 -24.61 -2.87 -0.38
N SER A 175 -25.80 -3.06 0.22
CA SER A 175 -26.17 -2.53 1.54
C SER A 175 -25.27 -2.96 2.71
N GLN A 176 -24.51 -4.05 2.56
CA GLN A 176 -23.63 -4.60 3.58
C GLN A 176 -22.18 -4.12 3.49
N TRP A 177 -21.84 -3.20 2.58
CA TRP A 177 -20.45 -2.78 2.37
C TRP A 177 -19.76 -2.27 3.64
N GLY A 178 -20.50 -1.65 4.57
CA GLY A 178 -19.97 -1.13 5.84
C GLY A 178 -19.37 -2.22 6.75
N GLN A 179 -19.78 -3.48 6.59
CA GLN A 179 -19.19 -4.62 7.31
C GLN A 179 -17.75 -4.93 6.86
N TYR A 180 -17.33 -4.37 5.73
CA TYR A 180 -16.02 -4.55 5.12
C TYR A 180 -15.17 -3.29 5.12
N GLU A 181 -15.53 -2.28 5.93
CA GLU A 181 -14.66 -1.14 6.21
C GLU A 181 -13.34 -1.62 6.84
N TYR A 182 -13.43 -2.61 7.73
CA TYR A 182 -12.30 -3.32 8.31
C TYR A 182 -12.30 -4.78 7.87
N VAL A 183 -11.12 -5.28 7.54
CA VAL A 183 -10.90 -6.59 6.92
C VAL A 183 -9.67 -7.25 7.53
N THR A 184 -9.59 -8.57 7.40
CA THR A 184 -8.33 -9.28 7.69
C THR A 184 -7.37 -9.23 6.50
N ASN A 185 -7.91 -9.29 5.28
CA ASN A 185 -7.12 -9.32 4.05
C ASN A 185 -7.96 -8.88 2.83
N VAL A 186 -7.26 -8.38 1.80
CA VAL A 186 -7.83 -8.18 0.45
C VAL A 186 -6.92 -8.87 -0.57
N GLY A 187 -7.49 -9.80 -1.34
CA GLY A 187 -6.80 -10.55 -2.39
C GLY A 187 -7.15 -10.03 -3.78
N PHE A 188 -6.18 -10.01 -4.70
CA PHE A 188 -6.40 -9.67 -6.11
C PHE A 188 -6.07 -10.89 -6.96
N ALA A 189 -6.99 -11.33 -7.81
CA ALA A 189 -6.74 -12.33 -8.84
C ALA A 189 -6.16 -11.67 -10.10
N ALA A 190 -4.97 -11.08 -9.96
CA ALA A 190 -4.30 -10.22 -10.96
C ALA A 190 -2.95 -10.75 -11.41
#